data_AF-A0A6L9LUM0-F1
#
_entry.id   AF-A0A6L9LUM0-F1
#
_cell.length_a   1.000
_cell.length_b   1.000
_cell.length_c   1.000
_cell.angle_alpha   90.00
_cell.angle_beta   90.00
_cell.angle_gamma   90.00
#
_symmetry.space_group_name_H-M   'P 1'
#
loop_
_entity.id
_entity.type
_entity.pdbx_description
1 polymer ?
#
loop_
_entity_poly.entity_id
_entity_poly.type
_entity_poly.pdbx_seq_one_letter_code
_entity_poly.pdbx_strand_id
1 'polypeptide(L)'
;MRTFEAMMPVLREFSRAMAKYSIIDRKAFDFGIGMELYPSEIHMVTAVDMQGGTGVTSLATELGITKGAVSQLVAKLVKKGLLTKKIDPDNKARVIIRTTELGHIASDTHLAFHESHDREFLEYMSTLDDASIEVVRVMGEEMNKWMDKYLK
;
A
#
# COMPACT_ATOMS: atom_id res chain seq x y z
N MET A 1 -34.61 -3.08 -4.89
CA MET A 1 -33.37 -3.44 -4.15
C MET A 1 -33.11 -4.91 -4.40
N ARG A 2 -31.85 -5.35 -4.64
CA ARG A 2 -31.55 -6.78 -4.77
C ARG A 2 -31.75 -7.49 -3.42
N THR A 3 -32.17 -8.75 -3.43
CA THR A 3 -32.34 -9.50 -2.18
C THR A 3 -30.99 -9.88 -1.57
N PHE A 4 -30.99 -10.23 -0.28
CA PHE A 4 -29.80 -10.73 0.38
C PHE A 4 -29.27 -11.98 -0.32
N GLU A 5 -30.13 -12.94 -0.69
CA GLU A 5 -29.68 -14.16 -1.38
C GLU A 5 -29.01 -13.84 -2.72
N ALA A 6 -29.54 -12.86 -3.46
CA ALA A 6 -28.96 -12.42 -4.73
C ALA A 6 -27.59 -11.76 -4.58
N MET A 7 -27.26 -11.21 -3.41
CA MET A 7 -25.98 -10.57 -3.12
C MET A 7 -24.94 -11.51 -2.50
N MET A 8 -25.37 -12.63 -1.92
CA MET A 8 -24.49 -13.57 -1.23
C MET A 8 -23.33 -14.12 -2.08
N PRO A 9 -23.52 -14.49 -3.37
CA PRO A 9 -22.42 -14.96 -4.20
C PRO A 9 -21.31 -13.91 -4.37
N VAL A 10 -21.69 -12.65 -4.56
CA VAL A 10 -20.74 -11.54 -4.71
C VAL A 10 -19.93 -11.34 -3.42
N LEU A 11 -20.61 -11.31 -2.26
CA LEU A 11 -19.95 -11.19 -0.95
C LEU A 11 -19.01 -12.36 -0.66
N ARG A 12 -19.34 -13.57 -1.11
CA ARG A 12 -18.50 -14.76 -0.92
C ARG A 12 -17.21 -14.69 -1.74
N GLU A 13 -17.30 -14.35 -3.02
CA GLU A 13 -16.11 -14.21 -3.86
C GLU A 13 -15.21 -13.07 -3.38
N PHE A 14 -15.83 -11.97 -2.97
CA PHE A 14 -15.10 -10.88 -2.33
C PHE A 14 -14.38 -11.34 -1.04
N SER A 15 -15.07 -12.05 -0.16
CA SER A 15 -14.47 -12.57 1.09
C SER A 15 -13.32 -13.55 0.82
N ARG A 16 -13.42 -14.38 -0.23
CA ARG A 16 -12.35 -15.28 -0.65
C ARG A 16 -11.13 -14.52 -1.17
N ALA A 17 -11.33 -13.46 -1.95
CA ALA A 17 -10.26 -12.58 -2.40
C ALA A 17 -9.55 -11.93 -1.20
N MET A 18 -10.30 -11.38 -0.24
CA MET A 18 -9.74 -10.79 0.98
C MET A 18 -8.96 -11.79 1.84
N ALA A 19 -9.42 -13.04 1.93
CA ALA A 19 -8.71 -14.08 2.65
C ALA A 19 -7.34 -14.39 1.99
N LYS A 20 -7.30 -14.48 0.65
CA LYS A 20 -6.04 -14.64 -0.09
C LYS A 20 -5.14 -13.42 0.09
N TYR A 21 -5.69 -12.22 -0.04
CA TYR A 21 -4.96 -10.96 0.17
C TYR A 21 -4.35 -10.91 1.57
N SER A 22 -5.10 -11.30 2.62
CA SER A 22 -4.61 -11.33 4.01
C SER A 22 -3.45 -12.32 4.23
N ILE A 23 -3.38 -13.38 3.42
CA ILE A 23 -2.25 -14.32 3.44
C ILE A 23 -1.04 -13.68 2.73
N ILE A 24 -1.26 -13.04 1.57
CA ILE A 24 -0.22 -12.35 0.81
C ILE A 24 0.39 -11.21 1.63
N ASP A 25 -0.43 -10.42 2.33
CA ASP A 25 -0.02 -9.30 3.18
C ASP A 25 0.91 -9.71 4.34
N ARG A 26 0.95 -11.00 4.67
CA ARG A 26 1.79 -11.59 5.72
C ARG A 26 3.02 -12.32 5.19
N LYS A 27 3.22 -12.38 3.87
CA LYS A 27 4.40 -12.98 3.26
C LYS A 27 5.45 -11.91 3.02
N ALA A 28 6.68 -12.19 3.43
CA ALA A 28 7.81 -11.34 3.10
C ALA A 28 8.48 -11.85 1.82
N PHE A 29 8.98 -10.93 0.99
CA PHE A 29 9.67 -11.22 -0.25
C PHE A 29 10.98 -10.44 -0.31
N ASP A 30 12.00 -11.01 -0.96
CA ASP A 30 13.23 -10.28 -1.28
C ASP A 30 13.07 -9.60 -2.65
N PHE A 31 13.23 -8.29 -2.66
CA PHE A 31 13.15 -7.45 -3.86
C PHE A 31 14.55 -7.12 -4.40
N GLY A 32 15.43 -8.13 -4.46
CA GLY A 32 16.78 -8.01 -5.01
C GLY A 32 17.77 -7.28 -4.11
N ILE A 33 17.47 -7.15 -2.82
CA ILE A 33 18.28 -6.40 -1.84
C ILE A 33 18.90 -7.28 -0.76
N GLY A 34 18.73 -8.61 -0.85
CA GLY A 34 19.29 -9.57 0.10
C GLY A 34 18.59 -9.55 1.46
N MET A 35 17.39 -8.98 1.54
CA MET A 35 16.57 -8.98 2.75
C MET A 35 15.08 -9.04 2.41
N GLU A 36 14.33 -9.73 3.26
CA GLU A 36 12.90 -9.84 3.10
C GLU A 36 12.16 -8.59 3.63
N LEU A 37 11.19 -8.14 2.85
CA LEU A 37 10.28 -7.05 3.18
C LEU A 37 8.83 -7.54 3.16
N TYR A 38 8.08 -7.17 4.19
CA TYR A 38 6.63 -7.32 4.19
C TYR A 38 5.98 -6.29 3.25
N PRO A 39 4.77 -6.54 2.73
CA PRO A 39 4.05 -5.63 1.83
C PRO A 39 3.94 -4.21 2.39
N SER A 40 3.60 -4.06 3.68
CA SER A 40 3.60 -2.74 4.34
C SER A 40 4.96 -2.03 4.26
N GLU A 41 6.07 -2.75 4.42
CA GLU A 41 7.43 -2.19 4.36
C GLU A 41 7.78 -1.72 2.95
N ILE A 42 7.55 -2.56 1.94
CA ILE A 42 7.91 -2.22 0.56
C ILE A 42 6.98 -1.16 -0.04
N HIS A 43 5.68 -1.17 0.29
CA HIS A 43 4.76 -0.09 -0.08
C HIS A 43 5.18 1.25 0.52
N MET A 44 5.64 1.26 1.79
CA MET A 44 6.16 2.48 2.42
C MET A 44 7.44 2.99 1.72
N VAL A 45 8.37 2.10 1.36
CA VAL A 45 9.58 2.49 0.61
C VAL A 45 9.20 3.08 -0.75
N THR A 46 8.34 2.39 -1.49
CA THR A 46 7.86 2.81 -2.83
C THR A 46 7.13 4.15 -2.77
N ALA A 47 6.26 4.36 -1.77
CA ALA A 47 5.53 5.63 -1.59
C ALA A 47 6.47 6.82 -1.30
N VAL A 48 7.53 6.60 -0.52
CA VAL A 48 8.56 7.63 -0.30
C VAL A 48 9.30 7.93 -1.61
N ASP A 49 9.61 6.87 -2.35
CA ASP A 49 10.40 6.93 -3.57
C ASP A 49 9.71 7.72 -4.68
N MET A 50 8.48 7.35 -4.99
CA MET A 50 7.64 7.99 -6.01
C MET A 50 7.39 9.48 -5.74
N GLN A 51 7.45 9.90 -4.46
CA GLN A 51 7.28 11.30 -4.08
C GLN A 51 8.61 12.10 -4.11
N GLY A 52 9.77 11.47 -4.38
CA GLY A 52 11.08 12.14 -4.38
C GLY A 52 11.54 12.65 -3.00
N GLY A 53 10.86 12.19 -1.95
CA GLY A 53 11.03 12.62 -0.58
C GLY A 53 9.79 13.31 0.00
N THR A 54 9.40 12.91 1.19
CA THR A 54 8.09 13.27 1.75
C THR A 54 8.07 13.33 3.27
N GLY A 55 6.95 13.75 3.85
CA GLY A 55 6.74 13.86 5.29
C GLY A 55 5.74 12.84 5.82
N VAL A 56 5.75 12.64 7.14
CA VAL A 56 4.87 11.69 7.85
C VAL A 56 3.38 11.91 7.55
N THR A 57 2.94 13.17 7.45
CA THR A 57 1.53 13.48 7.16
C THR A 57 1.13 13.03 5.76
N SER A 58 1.98 13.27 4.76
CA SER A 58 1.70 12.86 3.36
C SER A 58 1.60 11.34 3.26
N LEU A 59 2.57 10.63 3.85
CA LEU A 59 2.59 9.17 3.89
C LEU A 59 1.37 8.57 4.60
N ALA A 60 0.92 9.19 5.69
CA ALA A 60 -0.27 8.74 6.42
C ALA A 60 -1.53 8.83 5.55
N THR A 61 -1.67 9.93 4.81
CA THR A 61 -2.77 10.12 3.86
C THR A 61 -2.70 9.13 2.71
N GLU A 62 -1.53 9.01 2.07
CA GLU A 62 -1.32 8.14 0.90
C GLU A 62 -1.59 6.66 1.23
N LEU A 63 -1.04 6.17 2.35
CA LEU A 63 -1.12 4.76 2.72
C LEU A 63 -2.37 4.42 3.54
N GLY A 64 -3.22 5.40 3.86
CA GLY A 64 -4.42 5.19 4.67
C GLY A 64 -4.14 4.68 6.10
N ILE A 65 -2.98 5.01 6.68
CA ILE A 65 -2.57 4.57 8.03
C ILE A 65 -2.32 5.76 8.96
N THR A 66 -2.26 5.50 10.27
CA THR A 66 -2.02 6.57 11.25
C THR A 66 -0.59 7.13 11.16
N LYS A 67 -0.40 8.40 11.53
CA LYS A 67 0.94 9.02 11.64
C LYS A 67 1.88 8.26 12.59
N GLY A 68 1.30 7.62 13.62
CA GLY A 68 2.04 6.76 14.54
C GLY A 68 2.59 5.51 13.85
N ALA A 69 1.75 4.83 13.07
CA ALA A 69 2.15 3.67 12.26
C ALA A 69 3.22 4.04 11.22
N VAL A 70 3.05 5.16 10.50
CA VAL A 70 4.08 5.70 9.60
C VAL A 70 5.40 5.90 10.35
N SER A 71 5.36 6.57 11.50
CA SER A 71 6.58 6.89 12.26
C SER A 71 7.33 5.62 12.71
N GLN A 72 6.60 4.59 13.15
CA GLN A 72 7.17 3.31 13.53
C GLN A 72 7.79 2.58 12.33
N LEU A 73 7.08 2.54 11.21
CA LEU A 73 7.54 1.85 10.00
C LEU A 73 8.74 2.54 9.36
N VAL A 74 8.74 3.87 9.28
CA VAL A 74 9.89 4.66 8.83
C VAL A 74 11.10 4.42 9.72
N ALA A 75 10.93 4.40 11.06
CA ALA A 75 12.04 4.10 11.96
C ALA A 75 12.62 2.70 11.74
N LYS A 76 11.76 1.71 11.46
CA LYS A 76 12.18 0.35 11.12
C LYS A 76 12.97 0.31 9.79
N LEU A 77 12.47 0.99 8.76
CA LEU A 77 13.10 1.04 7.43
C LEU A 77 14.40 1.84 7.41
N VAL A 78 14.53 2.86 8.24
CA VAL A 78 15.81 3.56 8.48
C VAL A 78 16.84 2.61 9.09
N LYS A 79 16.44 1.78 10.08
CA LYS A 79 17.34 0.75 10.65
C LYS A 79 17.73 -0.32 9.63
N LYS A 80 16.84 -0.65 8.69
CA LYS A 80 17.13 -1.54 7.55
C LYS A 80 18.00 -0.89 6.47
N GLY A 81 18.30 0.41 6.55
CA GLY A 81 19.11 1.12 5.55
C GLY A 81 18.37 1.45 4.25
N LEU A 82 17.03 1.35 4.22
CA LEU A 82 16.21 1.60 3.03
C LEU A 82 15.72 3.05 2.94
N LEU A 83 15.57 3.71 4.09
CA LEU A 83 15.16 5.10 4.17
C LEU A 83 16.17 5.93 4.96
N THR A 84 16.18 7.23 4.67
CA THR A 84 16.83 8.26 5.48
C THR A 84 15.80 9.24 6.00
N LYS A 85 16.08 9.82 7.17
CA LYS A 85 15.21 10.79 7.83
C LYS A 85 16.06 12.00 8.24
N LYS A 86 15.74 13.19 7.73
CA LYS A 86 16.44 14.45 8.06
C LYS A 86 15.44 15.53 8.48
N ILE A 87 15.83 16.36 9.44
CA ILE A 87 15.06 17.56 9.77
C ILE A 87 15.11 18.48 8.55
N ASP A 88 13.95 19.04 8.21
CA ASP A 88 13.84 20.02 7.13
C ASP A 88 14.62 21.30 7.52
N PRO A 89 15.62 21.73 6.72
CA PRO A 89 16.42 22.91 7.02
C PRO A 89 15.59 24.19 7.07
N ASP A 90 14.50 24.26 6.30
CA ASP A 90 13.64 25.44 6.19
C ASP A 90 12.55 25.45 7.27
N ASN A 91 12.24 24.28 7.83
CA ASN A 91 11.28 24.15 8.91
C ASN A 91 11.67 23.04 9.89
N LYS A 92 12.32 23.41 11.00
CA LYS A 92 12.81 22.45 12.01
C LYS A 92 11.71 21.59 12.67
N ALA A 93 10.44 21.96 12.53
CA ALA A 93 9.31 21.14 12.99
C ALA A 93 8.93 20.03 11.99
N ARG A 94 9.48 20.06 10.78
CA ARG A 94 9.25 19.08 9.72
C ARG A 94 10.43 18.14 9.56
N VAL A 95 10.11 16.98 9.04
CA VAL A 95 11.07 15.93 8.74
C VAL A 95 10.81 15.48 7.31
N ILE A 96 11.89 15.44 6.52
CA ILE A 96 11.89 14.89 5.18
C ILE A 96 12.47 13.48 5.24
N ILE A 97 11.70 12.54 4.70
CA ILE A 97 12.04 11.13 4.55
C ILE A 97 12.37 10.91 3.07
N ARG A 98 13.48 10.22 2.79
CA ARG A 98 13.91 9.86 1.43
C ARG A 98 14.36 8.42 1.37
N THR A 99 14.29 7.81 0.19
CA THR A 99 14.92 6.53 -0.10
C THR A 99 16.45 6.65 -0.08
N THR A 100 17.11 5.55 0.28
CA THR A 100 18.53 5.33 -0.04
C THR A 100 18.64 4.69 -1.42
N GLU A 101 19.85 4.52 -1.95
CA GLU A 101 20.08 3.73 -3.17
C GLU A 101 19.52 2.30 -3.04
N LEU A 102 19.71 1.66 -1.88
CA LEU A 102 19.12 0.34 -1.61
C LEU A 102 17.58 0.39 -1.58
N GLY A 103 17.00 1.46 -1.05
CA GLY A 103 15.55 1.70 -1.06
C GLY A 103 15.00 1.91 -2.47
N HIS A 104 15.71 2.65 -3.33
CA HIS A 104 15.38 2.81 -4.75
C HIS A 104 15.37 1.46 -5.47
N ILE A 105 16.42 0.64 -5.31
CA ILE A 105 16.50 -0.69 -5.92
C ILE A 105 15.31 -1.58 -5.49
N ALA A 106 14.98 -1.55 -4.20
CA ALA A 106 13.84 -2.30 -3.67
C ALA A 106 12.52 -1.85 -4.31
N SER A 107 12.30 -0.53 -4.39
CA SER A 107 11.13 0.11 -5.01
C SER A 107 10.98 -0.27 -6.48
N ASP A 108 12.03 -0.10 -7.29
CA ASP A 108 12.02 -0.43 -8.71
C ASP A 108 11.74 -1.92 -8.95
N THR A 109 12.39 -2.79 -8.18
CA THR A 109 12.19 -4.24 -8.28
C THR A 109 10.78 -4.65 -7.87
N HIS A 110 10.22 -3.98 -6.87
CA HIS A 110 8.84 -4.18 -6.44
C HIS A 110 7.81 -3.73 -7.49
N LEU A 111 8.04 -2.60 -8.16
CA LEU A 111 7.18 -2.14 -9.25
C LEU A 111 7.22 -3.12 -10.43
N ALA A 112 8.40 -3.63 -10.80
CA ALA A 112 8.53 -4.68 -11.82
C ALA A 112 7.89 -6.01 -11.38
N PHE A 113 7.96 -6.34 -10.08
CA PHE A 113 7.27 -7.49 -9.51
C PHE A 113 5.75 -7.34 -9.66
N HIS A 114 5.17 -6.19 -9.32
CA HIS A 114 3.75 -5.91 -9.55
C HIS A 114 3.37 -5.98 -11.03
N GLU A 115 4.15 -5.36 -11.92
CA GLU A 115 3.88 -5.37 -13.36
C GLU A 115 3.89 -6.77 -13.98
N SER A 116 4.66 -7.70 -13.40
CA SER A 116 4.70 -9.10 -13.85
C SER A 116 3.65 -9.98 -13.17
N HIS A 117 3.45 -9.85 -11.86
CA HIS A 117 2.59 -10.72 -11.08
C HIS A 117 1.11 -10.32 -11.14
N ASP A 118 0.83 -9.02 -11.22
CA ASP A 118 -0.54 -8.50 -11.25
C ASP A 118 -1.03 -8.22 -12.68
N ARG A 119 -0.19 -8.51 -13.69
CA ARG A 119 -0.44 -8.20 -15.10
C ARG A 119 -1.84 -8.60 -15.55
N GLU A 120 -2.21 -9.87 -15.37
CA GLU A 120 -3.50 -10.40 -15.83
C GLU A 120 -4.68 -9.66 -15.19
N PHE A 121 -4.55 -9.29 -13.92
CA PHE A 121 -5.60 -8.56 -13.20
C PHE A 121 -5.66 -7.08 -13.61
N LEU A 122 -4.50 -6.43 -13.79
CA LEU A 122 -4.42 -5.06 -14.28
C LEU A 122 -4.91 -4.94 -15.74
N GLU A 123 -4.61 -5.93 -16.58
CA GLU A 123 -5.15 -6.03 -17.93
C GLU A 123 -6.68 -6.12 -17.90
N TYR A 124 -7.26 -7.00 -17.08
CA TYR A 124 -8.71 -7.04 -16.87
C TYR A 124 -9.27 -5.68 -16.42
N MET A 125 -8.66 -5.05 -15.41
CA MET A 125 -9.08 -3.74 -14.91
C MET A 125 -9.05 -2.67 -16.02
N SER A 126 -8.05 -2.71 -16.91
CA SER A 126 -7.93 -1.78 -18.04
C SER A 126 -9.01 -1.95 -19.11
N THR A 127 -9.71 -3.10 -19.13
CA THR A 127 -10.84 -3.33 -20.04
C THR A 127 -12.16 -2.76 -19.54
N LEU A 128 -12.22 -2.34 -18.27
CA LEU A 128 -13.42 -1.77 -17.67
C LEU A 128 -13.65 -0.34 -18.15
N ASP A 129 -14.91 0.04 -18.34
CA ASP A 129 -15.28 1.42 -18.63
C ASP A 129 -15.22 2.30 -17.37
N ASP A 130 -15.22 3.63 -17.56
CA ASP A 130 -15.13 4.60 -16.47
C ASP A 130 -16.25 4.41 -15.42
N ALA A 131 -17.45 3.99 -15.86
CA ALA A 131 -18.57 3.72 -14.97
C ALA A 131 -18.30 2.51 -14.06
N SER A 132 -17.74 1.43 -14.60
CA SER A 132 -17.36 0.24 -13.84
C SER A 132 -16.20 0.51 -12.89
N ILE A 133 -15.21 1.29 -13.33
CA ILE A 133 -14.11 1.74 -12.47
C ILE A 133 -14.64 2.56 -11.29
N GLU A 134 -15.58 3.47 -11.54
CA GLU A 134 -16.20 4.26 -10.47
C GLU A 134 -16.97 3.38 -9.48
N VAL A 135 -17.68 2.35 -9.95
CA VAL A 135 -18.35 1.38 -9.07
C VAL A 135 -17.34 0.65 -8.17
N VAL A 136 -16.20 0.22 -8.71
CA VAL A 136 -15.14 -0.44 -7.93
C VAL A 136 -14.57 0.51 -6.89
N ARG A 137 -14.30 1.76 -7.26
CA ARG A 137 -13.78 2.81 -6.37
C ARG A 137 -14.73 3.05 -5.19
N VAL A 138 -16.01 3.28 -5.47
CA VAL A 138 -17.05 3.51 -4.45
C VAL A 138 -17.26 2.28 -3.56
N MET A 139 -17.23 1.07 -4.14
CA MET A 139 -17.32 -0.17 -3.37
C MET A 139 -16.19 -0.26 -2.33
N GLY A 140 -14.95 0.07 -2.72
CA GLY A 140 -13.79 0.10 -1.81
C GLY A 140 -13.95 1.09 -0.67
N GLU A 141 -14.49 2.28 -0.94
CA GLU A 141 -14.76 3.29 0.09
C GLU A 141 -15.83 2.82 1.11
N GLU A 142 -16.94 2.29 0.62
CA GLU A 142 -18.04 1.79 1.48
C GLU A 142 -17.58 0.61 2.33
N MET A 143 -16.74 -0.24 1.75
CA MET A 143 -16.06 -1.31 2.45
C MET A 143 -15.17 -0.83 3.58
N ASN A 144 -14.35 0.19 3.33
CA ASN A 144 -13.47 0.77 4.34
C ASN A 144 -14.30 1.29 5.53
N LYS A 145 -15.36 2.07 5.25
CA LYS A 145 -16.31 2.56 6.27
C LYS A 145 -17.00 1.45 7.04
N TRP A 146 -17.32 0.34 6.37
CA TRP A 146 -17.94 -0.83 7.02
C TRP A 146 -16.95 -1.53 7.96
N MET A 147 -15.71 -1.74 7.51
CA MET A 147 -14.66 -2.39 8.31
C MET A 147 -14.25 -1.57 9.54
N ASP A 148 -14.22 -0.24 9.43
CA ASP A 148 -14.00 0.67 10.57
C ASP A 148 -14.98 0.45 11.73
N LYS A 149 -16.18 -0.09 11.47
CA LYS A 149 -17.16 -0.41 12.53
C LYS A 149 -16.75 -1.60 13.39
N TYR A 150 -15.88 -2.49 12.89
CA TYR A 150 -15.35 -3.63 13.65
C TYR A 150 -14.05 -3.29 14.39
N LEU A 151 -13.42 -2.16 14.06
CA LEU A 151 -12.14 -1.72 14.65
C LEU A 151 -12.31 -0.69 15.78
N LYS A 152 -13.55 -0.27 16.05
CA LYS A 152 -13.95 0.56 17.19
C LYS A 152 -14.36 -0.32 18.37
#